data_AF-A0A7J6WE89-F1
#
_entry.id   AF-A0A7J6WE89-F1
#
_cell.length_a   1.000
_cell.length_b   1.000
_cell.length_c   1.000
_cell.angle_alpha   90.00
_cell.angle_beta   90.00
_cell.angle_gamma   90.00
#
_symmetry.space_group_name_H-M   'P 1'
#
loop_
_entity.id
_entity.type
_entity.pdbx_description
1 polymer ?
#
loop_
_entity_poly.entity_id
_entity_poly.type
_entity_poly.pdbx_seq_one_letter_code
_entity_poly.pdbx_strand_id
1 'polypeptide(L)'
;MSSEPVAKDNEDFYIINNAALVNVKRTGVSGLPSTTSVISGIMEGLGVEVLLLSQDISKGTVCFAVHEKEVDAIAEALESRFQKESIDGCHSKVEVIPNCSILAAVDQKGANSPGVGVSFITALAK
;
A
#
# COMPACT_ATOMS: atom_id res chain seq x y z
N MET A 1 28.48 -24.32 -34.35
CA MET A 1 28.00 -24.12 -32.97
C MET A 1 27.73 -22.63 -32.82
N SER A 2 26.54 -22.18 -33.21
CA SER A 2 26.06 -20.84 -32.88
C SER A 2 25.20 -21.00 -31.64
N SER A 3 25.74 -20.62 -30.50
CA SER A 3 25.00 -20.56 -29.25
C SER A 3 24.00 -19.42 -29.40
N GLU A 4 22.71 -19.73 -29.47
CA GLU A 4 21.64 -18.74 -29.29
C GLU A 4 21.85 -18.03 -27.96
N PRO A 5 21.60 -16.71 -27.87
CA PRO A 5 21.61 -16.04 -26.58
C PRO A 5 20.42 -16.57 -25.79
N VAL A 6 20.69 -17.43 -24.81
CA VAL A 6 19.74 -17.73 -23.74
C VAL A 6 19.39 -16.40 -23.09
N ALA A 7 18.13 -15.98 -23.22
CA ALA A 7 17.61 -14.84 -22.47
C ALA A 7 17.88 -15.13 -20.99
N LYS A 8 18.72 -14.31 -20.36
CA LYS A 8 18.90 -14.38 -18.91
C LYS A 8 17.61 -13.89 -18.28
N ASP A 9 16.84 -14.81 -17.71
CA ASP A 9 15.77 -14.49 -16.77
C ASP A 9 16.39 -13.69 -15.61
N ASN A 10 16.12 -12.39 -15.60
CA ASN A 10 16.69 -11.42 -14.64
C ASN A 10 15.61 -10.90 -13.66
N GLU A 11 14.47 -11.57 -13.58
CA GLU A 11 13.30 -11.16 -12.80
C GLU A 11 13.07 -12.12 -11.63
N ASP A 12 13.21 -11.61 -10.41
CA ASP A 12 12.89 -12.34 -9.18
C ASP A 12 11.47 -11.98 -8.72
N PHE A 13 10.65 -12.99 -8.42
CA PHE A 13 9.28 -12.79 -7.93
C PHE A 13 9.18 -13.11 -6.43
N TYR A 14 8.44 -12.27 -5.70
CA TYR A 14 8.22 -12.40 -4.27
C TYR A 14 6.73 -12.32 -3.96
N ILE A 15 6.28 -13.14 -3.03
CA ILE A 15 4.89 -13.13 -2.54
C ILE A 15 4.90 -12.97 -1.03
N ILE A 16 4.15 -11.97 -0.54
CA ILE A 16 3.82 -11.81 0.86
C ILE A 16 2.36 -12.20 1.02
N ASN A 17 2.10 -13.28 1.76
CA ASN A 17 0.75 -13.74 2.09
C ASN A 17 0.29 -13.15 3.43
N ASN A 18 -1.00 -13.28 3.72
CA ASN A 18 -1.62 -12.82 4.96
C ASN A 18 -1.38 -11.32 5.19
N ALA A 19 -1.70 -10.53 4.16
CA ALA A 19 -1.71 -9.08 4.23
C ALA A 19 -3.15 -8.58 4.18
N ALA A 20 -3.39 -7.41 4.76
CA ALA A 20 -4.63 -6.69 4.57
C ALA A 20 -4.34 -5.30 4.00
N LEU A 21 -5.21 -4.84 3.10
CA LEU A 21 -5.16 -3.47 2.57
C LEU A 21 -6.06 -2.58 3.40
N VAL A 22 -5.56 -1.41 3.78
CA VAL A 22 -6.29 -0.38 4.48
C VAL A 22 -6.32 0.86 3.60
N ASN A 23 -7.52 1.29 3.24
CA ASN A 23 -7.75 2.50 2.47
C ASN A 23 -8.35 3.57 3.38
N VAL A 24 -7.68 4.72 3.43
CA VAL A 24 -8.08 5.87 4.23
C VAL A 24 -8.35 7.04 3.30
N LYS A 25 -9.61 7.49 3.29
CA LYS A 25 -10.02 8.69 2.56
C LYS A 25 -10.37 9.79 3.55
N ARG A 26 -9.76 10.96 3.39
CA ARG A 26 -10.09 12.15 4.18
C ARG A 26 -10.39 13.35 3.28
N THR A 27 -11.45 14.08 3.58
CA THR A 27 -11.86 15.30 2.86
C THR A 27 -12.17 16.43 3.84
N GLY A 28 -12.00 17.68 3.42
CA GLY A 28 -12.28 18.84 4.28
C GLY A 28 -11.24 19.09 5.37
N VAL A 29 -10.02 18.58 5.21
CA VAL A 29 -8.97 18.51 6.25
C VAL A 29 -8.11 19.78 6.39
N SER A 30 -8.65 20.97 6.15
CA SER A 30 -7.86 22.21 6.28
C SER A 30 -7.36 22.39 7.72
N GLY A 31 -6.05 22.51 7.91
CA GLY A 31 -5.43 22.67 9.23
C GLY A 31 -5.24 21.38 10.05
N LEU A 32 -5.66 20.22 9.54
CA LEU A 32 -5.41 18.92 10.18
C LEU A 32 -4.09 18.30 9.68
N PRO A 33 -3.44 17.42 10.46
CA PRO A 33 -2.27 16.68 10.00
C PRO A 33 -2.60 15.83 8.76
N SER A 34 -1.60 15.68 7.88
CA SER A 34 -1.76 14.88 6.66
C SER A 34 -2.18 13.44 7.00
N THR A 35 -2.96 12.80 6.13
CA THR A 35 -3.40 11.41 6.30
C THR A 35 -2.21 10.49 6.54
N THR A 36 -1.13 10.64 5.76
CA THR A 36 0.10 9.85 5.90
C THR A 36 0.76 10.07 7.26
N SER A 37 0.83 11.31 7.75
CA SER A 37 1.39 11.60 9.08
C SER A 37 0.57 10.96 10.21
N VAL A 38 -0.77 10.97 10.11
CA VAL A 38 -1.62 10.31 11.10
C VAL A 38 -1.42 8.80 11.09
N ILE A 39 -1.34 8.19 9.90
CA ILE A 39 -1.10 6.75 9.75
C ILE A 39 0.27 6.38 10.35
N SER A 40 1.35 7.10 10.00
CA SER A 40 2.69 6.83 10.54
C SER A 40 2.71 6.86 12.07
N GLY A 41 2.11 7.89 12.68
CA GLY A 41 2.07 8.01 14.14
C GLY A 41 1.26 6.89 14.82
N ILE A 42 0.19 6.41 14.21
CA ILE A 42 -0.57 5.25 14.72
C ILE A 42 0.29 3.99 14.65
N MET A 43 0.95 3.76 13.51
CA MET A 43 1.76 2.56 13.29
C MET A 43 2.97 2.52 14.21
N GLU A 44 3.65 3.66 14.39
CA GLU A 44 4.73 3.83 15.37
C GLU A 44 4.23 3.54 16.79
N GLY A 45 3.05 4.05 17.17
CA GLY A 45 2.45 3.82 18.49
C GLY A 45 2.05 2.36 18.75
N LEU A 46 1.71 1.61 17.70
CA LEU A 46 1.36 0.19 17.77
C LEU A 46 2.57 -0.74 17.58
N GLY A 47 3.73 -0.22 17.14
CA GLY A 47 4.90 -1.01 16.80
C GLY A 47 4.70 -1.88 15.55
N VAL A 48 3.89 -1.40 14.60
CA VAL A 48 3.52 -2.13 13.37
C VAL A 48 4.28 -1.57 12.15
N GLU A 49 4.71 -2.45 11.26
CA GLU A 49 5.40 -2.10 10.02
C GLU A 49 4.43 -2.00 8.82
N VAL A 50 4.67 -1.03 7.94
CA VAL A 50 3.99 -0.93 6.64
C VAL A 50 4.69 -1.82 5.62
N LEU A 51 3.96 -2.72 4.97
CA LEU A 51 4.49 -3.56 3.88
C LEU A 51 4.52 -2.82 2.54
N LEU A 52 3.49 -2.01 2.27
CA LEU A 52 3.33 -1.23 1.05
C LEU A 52 2.55 0.05 1.34
N LEU A 53 2.96 1.17 0.74
CA LEU A 53 2.24 2.45 0.83
C LEU A 53 2.05 3.05 -0.57
N SER A 54 0.81 3.41 -0.89
CA SER A 54 0.44 4.14 -2.10
C SER A 54 -0.46 5.31 -1.72
N GLN A 55 -0.20 6.49 -2.28
CA GLN A 55 -0.96 7.70 -1.99
C GLN A 55 -1.42 8.41 -3.26
N ASP A 56 -2.68 8.83 -3.27
CA ASP A 56 -3.24 9.74 -4.28
C ASP A 56 -3.49 11.10 -3.63
N ILE A 57 -2.51 12.01 -3.81
CA ILE A 57 -2.52 13.36 -3.24
C ILE A 57 -3.72 14.16 -3.78
N SER A 58 -4.17 13.90 -5.02
CA SER A 58 -5.28 14.64 -5.62
C SER A 58 -6.63 14.35 -4.96
N LYS A 59 -6.77 13.17 -4.35
CA LYS A 59 -8.01 12.71 -3.71
C LYS A 59 -7.92 12.63 -2.18
N GLY A 60 -6.80 13.03 -1.59
CA GLY A 60 -6.58 12.91 -0.14
C GLY A 60 -6.71 11.45 0.37
N THR A 61 -6.36 10.48 -0.47
CA THR A 61 -6.56 9.05 -0.20
C THR A 61 -5.20 8.36 -0.05
N VAL A 62 -5.06 7.58 1.01
CA VAL A 62 -3.87 6.77 1.29
C VAL A 62 -4.29 5.31 1.39
N CYS A 63 -3.64 4.45 0.62
CA CYS A 63 -3.83 3.00 0.65
C CYS A 63 -2.52 2.35 1.09
N PHE A 64 -2.59 1.50 2.11
CA PHE A 64 -1.40 0.82 2.63
C PHE A 64 -1.69 -0.62 3.00
N ALA A 65 -0.66 -1.46 2.99
CA ALA A 65 -0.75 -2.86 3.36
C ALA A 65 0.01 -3.14 4.66
N VAL A 66 -0.57 -4.00 5.48
CA VAL A 66 -0.01 -4.49 6.76
C VAL A 66 -0.22 -5.99 6.87
N HIS A 67 0.38 -6.63 7.87
CA HIS A 67 0.05 -8.03 8.14
C HIS A 67 -1.40 -8.15 8.62
N GLU A 68 -2.10 -9.19 8.15
CA GLU A 68 -3.51 -9.47 8.47
C GLU A 68 -3.78 -9.41 9.99
N LYS A 69 -2.88 -9.98 10.78
CA LYS A 69 -2.98 -10.06 12.25
C LYS A 69 -3.01 -8.68 12.95
N GLU A 70 -2.59 -7.62 12.26
CA GLU A 70 -2.46 -6.26 12.83
C GLU A 70 -3.61 -5.35 12.39
N VAL A 71 -4.43 -5.78 11.42
CA VAL A 71 -5.37 -4.89 10.73
C VAL A 71 -6.48 -4.38 11.65
N ASP A 72 -6.99 -5.22 12.54
CA ASP A 72 -8.07 -4.85 13.45
C ASP A 72 -7.64 -3.74 14.42
N ALA A 73 -6.45 -3.88 15.00
CA ALA A 73 -5.88 -2.90 15.91
C ALA A 73 -5.62 -1.55 15.20
N ILE A 74 -5.14 -1.60 13.96
CA ILE A 74 -4.92 -0.41 13.14
C ILE A 74 -6.24 0.27 12.78
N ALA A 75 -7.24 -0.50 12.36
CA ALA A 75 -8.56 0.02 12.00
C ALA A 75 -9.22 0.73 13.20
N GLU A 76 -9.22 0.09 14.37
CA GLU A 76 -9.76 0.67 15.60
C GLU A 76 -9.01 1.96 15.98
N ALA A 77 -7.68 1.97 15.90
CA ALA A 77 -6.88 3.16 16.20
C ALA A 77 -7.16 4.31 15.23
N LEU A 78 -7.30 4.02 13.93
CA LEU A 78 -7.65 5.02 12.90
C LEU A 78 -9.06 5.57 13.12
N GLU A 79 -10.04 4.72 13.36
CA GLU A 79 -11.42 5.13 13.62
C GLU A 79 -11.51 5.99 14.89
N SER A 80 -10.89 5.56 15.98
CA SER A 80 -10.82 6.33 17.23
C SER A 80 -10.15 7.69 17.02
N ARG A 81 -9.04 7.73 16.26
CA ARG A 81 -8.32 8.96 15.94
C ARG A 81 -9.19 9.92 15.13
N PHE A 82 -9.89 9.43 14.11
CA PHE A 82 -10.69 10.27 13.24
C PHE A 82 -12.00 10.73 13.87
N GLN A 83 -12.59 9.94 14.77
CA GLN A 83 -13.72 10.40 15.59
C GLN A 83 -13.34 11.60 16.46
N LYS A 84 -12.13 11.60 17.03
CA LYS A 84 -11.61 12.74 17.81
C LYS A 84 -11.29 13.98 16.97
N GLU A 85 -11.03 13.81 15.67
CA GLU A 85 -10.79 14.92 14.72
C GLU A 85 -12.05 15.37 13.99
N SER A 86 -13.22 14.84 14.36
CA SER A 86 -14.47 15.21 13.72
C SER A 86 -14.76 16.69 13.96
N ILE A 87 -14.56 17.49 12.91
CA ILE A 87 -14.85 18.93 12.84
C ILE A 87 -15.87 19.11 11.71
N ASP A 88 -16.72 20.14 11.81
CA ASP A 88 -17.69 20.48 10.77
C ASP A 88 -17.03 20.53 9.38
N GLY A 89 -17.56 19.72 8.45
CA GLY A 89 -17.07 19.62 7.07
C GLY A 89 -15.89 18.66 6.84
N CYS A 90 -15.32 18.06 7.89
CA CYS A 90 -14.30 17.02 7.76
C CYS A 90 -14.94 15.63 7.76
N HIS A 91 -14.65 14.84 6.73
CA HIS A 91 -15.11 13.45 6.63
C HIS A 91 -13.91 12.52 6.46
N SER A 92 -13.87 11.47 7.27
CA SER A 92 -12.84 10.43 7.21
C SER A 92 -13.53 9.08 7.08
N LYS A 93 -13.03 8.23 6.18
CA LYS A 93 -13.47 6.84 6.01
C LYS A 93 -12.26 5.93 6.04
N VAL A 94 -12.35 4.86 6.84
CA VAL A 94 -11.42 3.73 6.84
C VAL A 94 -12.13 2.56 6.18
N GLU A 95 -11.44 1.87 5.30
CA GLU A 95 -11.93 0.68 4.62
C GLU A 95 -10.86 -0.39 4.65
N VAL A 96 -11.20 -1.55 5.19
CA VAL A 96 -10.29 -2.70 5.33
C VAL A 96 -10.68 -3.75 4.30
N ILE A 97 -9.67 -4.23 3.57
CA ILE A 97 -9.78 -5.33 2.62
C ILE A 97 -8.88 -6.47 3.13
N PRO A 98 -9.45 -7.46 3.84
CA PRO A 98 -8.70 -8.57 4.40
C PRO A 98 -8.34 -9.62 3.34
N ASN A 99 -7.54 -10.62 3.72
CA ASN A 99 -7.16 -11.78 2.91
C ASN A 99 -6.49 -11.43 1.58
N CYS A 100 -5.54 -10.50 1.62
CA CYS A 100 -4.75 -10.10 0.46
C CYS A 100 -3.37 -10.79 0.44
N SER A 101 -2.79 -10.84 -0.75
CA SER A 101 -1.37 -11.14 -0.96
C SER A 101 -0.72 -10.02 -1.78
N ILE A 102 0.54 -9.72 -1.49
CA ILE A 102 1.35 -8.77 -2.25
C ILE A 102 2.27 -9.57 -3.16
N LEU A 103 2.15 -9.38 -4.46
CA LEU A 103 3.06 -9.94 -5.46
C LEU A 103 3.99 -8.83 -5.95
N ALA A 104 5.29 -9.04 -5.81
CA ALA A 104 6.32 -8.14 -6.27
C ALA A 104 7.21 -8.84 -7.32
N ALA A 105 7.49 -8.13 -8.41
CA ALA A 105 8.48 -8.52 -9.40
C ALA A 105 9.65 -7.55 -9.31
N VAL A 106 10.87 -8.07 -9.17
CA VAL A 106 12.08 -7.28 -9.04
C VAL A 106 12.98 -7.60 -10.23
N ASP A 107 13.17 -6.60 -11.10
CA ASP A 107 14.22 -6.66 -12.11
C ASP A 107 15.52 -6.15 -11.51
N GLN A 108 16.57 -6.97 -11.61
CA GLN A 108 17.92 -6.62 -11.16
C GLN A 108 18.52 -5.39 -11.86
N LYS A 109 17.99 -5.01 -13.03
CA LYS A 109 18.34 -3.77 -13.75
C LYS A 109 17.53 -2.54 -13.28
N GLY A 110 16.53 -2.73 -12.44
CA GLY A 110 15.72 -1.67 -11.83
C GLY A 110 14.96 -0.81 -12.84
N ALA A 111 14.83 0.49 -12.56
CA ALA A 111 14.08 1.44 -13.38
C ALA A 111 14.62 1.63 -14.83
N ASN A 112 15.79 1.08 -15.14
CA ASN A 112 16.43 1.19 -16.45
C ASN A 112 15.97 0.12 -17.45
N SER A 113 15.04 -0.75 -17.08
CA SER A 113 14.42 -1.72 -17.98
C SER A 113 13.01 -1.27 -18.40
N PRO A 114 12.88 -0.52 -19.51
CA PRO A 114 11.58 -0.17 -20.04
C PRO A 114 10.80 -1.44 -20.41
N GLY A 115 9.57 -1.56 -19.91
CA GLY A 115 8.61 -2.60 -20.31
C GLY A 115 8.32 -3.69 -19.28
N VAL A 116 9.15 -3.86 -18.23
CA VAL A 116 8.93 -4.91 -17.20
C VAL A 116 7.56 -4.79 -16.53
N GLY A 117 7.17 -3.57 -16.13
CA GLY A 117 5.84 -3.34 -15.53
C GLY A 117 4.67 -3.64 -16.47
N VAL A 118 4.81 -3.35 -17.77
CA VAL A 118 3.77 -3.63 -18.77
C VAL A 118 3.66 -5.14 -19.00
N SER A 119 4.78 -5.85 -19.14
CA SER A 119 4.81 -7.30 -19.27
C SER A 119 4.19 -7.98 -18.05
N PHE A 120 4.54 -7.53 -16.84
CA PHE A 120 4.02 -8.07 -15.59
C PHE A 120 2.48 -7.90 -15.49
N ILE A 121 1.96 -6.69 -15.72
CA ILE A 121 0.51 -6.45 -15.70
C ILE A 121 -0.19 -7.24 -16.82
N THR A 122 0.42 -7.34 -18.00
CA THR A 122 -0.13 -8.11 -19.13
C THR A 122 -0.21 -9.60 -18.82
N ALA A 123 0.78 -10.15 -18.11
CA ALA A 123 0.77 -11.55 -17.69
C ALA A 123 -0.34 -11.84 -16.66
N LEU A 124 -0.60 -10.91 -15.73
CA LEU A 124 -1.69 -11.01 -14.76
C LEU A 124 -3.08 -10.88 -15.37
N ALA A 125 -3.20 -10.24 -16.54
CA ALA A 125 -4.48 -10.00 -17.22
C ALA A 125 -4.97 -11.19 -18.08
N LYS A 126 -4.22 -12.29 -18.14
CA LYS A 126 -4.58 -13.52 -18.87
C LYS A 126 -5.17 -14.56 -17.92
#